data_AF-R9MN59-F1
#
_entry.id   AF-R9MN59-F1
#
_cell.length_a   1.000
_cell.length_b   1.000
_cell.length_c   1.000
_cell.angle_alpha   90.00
_cell.angle_beta   90.00
_cell.angle_gamma   90.00
#
_symmetry.space_group_name_H-M   'P 1'
#
loop_
_entity.id
_entity.type
_entity.pdbx_description
1 polymer ?
#
loop_
_entity_poly.entity_id
_entity_poly.type
_entity_poly.pdbx_seq_one_letter_code
_entity_poly.pdbx_strand_id
1 'polypeptide(L)'
;MLQRLFGGSKFLKKMNTLMELYAVSHNAEAAYKELMGLEPYIKTKGEQAWYNLNQAALLYDLKRFELAADIIREIRPLNPEFDARCAEVKTKIMNAL
;
A
#
# COMPACT_ATOMS: atom_id res chain seq x y z
N MET A 1 17.20 -18.79 18.54
CA MET A 1 15.95 -18.04 18.24
C MET A 1 16.14 -16.51 18.17
N LEU A 2 17.37 -15.99 18.09
CA LEU A 2 17.68 -14.55 18.18
C LEU A 2 17.93 -13.83 16.84
N GLN A 3 17.79 -14.52 15.69
CA GLN A 3 17.93 -13.87 14.38
C GLN A 3 16.77 -12.92 14.00
N ARG A 4 15.67 -12.93 14.77
CA ARG A 4 14.51 -12.04 14.55
C ARG A 4 14.65 -10.64 15.16
N LEU A 5 15.75 -10.34 15.86
CA LEU A 5 15.84 -9.14 16.71
C LEU A 5 16.62 -7.94 16.12
N PHE A 6 17.27 -8.04 14.96
CA PHE A 6 18.05 -6.90 14.42
C PHE A 6 17.81 -6.55 12.94
N GLY A 7 16.83 -7.18 12.28
CA GLY A 7 16.52 -6.93 10.87
C GLY A 7 15.05 -6.65 10.65
N GLY A 8 14.54 -5.49 11.10
CA GLY A 8 13.15 -5.08 10.81
C GLY A 8 12.80 -5.22 9.32
N SER A 9 11.53 -5.48 9.01
CA SER A 9 11.06 -5.82 7.66
C SER A 9 11.68 -4.93 6.57
N LYS A 10 12.41 -5.57 5.64
CA LYS A 10 13.01 -4.87 4.49
C LYS A 10 11.95 -4.23 3.62
N PHE A 11 10.79 -4.87 3.49
CA PHE A 11 9.63 -4.33 2.79
C PHE A 11 9.13 -3.06 3.50
N LEU A 12 8.84 -3.13 4.80
CA LEU A 12 8.29 -1.98 5.53
C LEU A 12 9.25 -0.79 5.53
N LYS A 13 10.56 -1.03 5.69
CA LYS A 13 11.57 0.03 5.58
C LYS A 13 11.51 0.74 4.22
N LYS A 14 11.50 -0.03 3.13
CA LYS A 14 11.43 0.53 1.77
C LYS A 14 10.10 1.21 1.47
N MET A 15 9.00 0.62 1.91
CA MET A 15 7.65 1.18 1.77
C MET A 15 7.54 2.52 2.50
N ASN A 16 8.00 2.61 3.75
CA ASN A 16 7.93 3.85 4.51
C ASN A 16 8.73 4.96 3.82
N THR A 17 9.97 4.68 3.40
CA THR A 17 10.77 5.65 2.63
C THR A 17 10.08 6.07 1.34
N LEU A 18 9.48 5.13 0.60
CA LEU A 18 8.73 5.44 -0.61
C LEU A 18 7.55 6.38 -0.33
N MET A 19 6.78 6.11 0.72
CA MET A 19 5.61 6.90 1.07
C MET A 19 5.97 8.28 1.64
N GLU A 20 7.09 8.40 2.37
CA GLU A 20 7.65 9.70 2.79
C GLU A 20 8.05 10.55 1.59
N LEU A 21 8.74 9.96 0.60
CA LEU A 21 9.11 10.65 -0.63
C LEU A 21 7.87 11.02 -1.46
N TYR A 22 6.88 10.14 -1.53
CA TYR A 22 5.62 10.43 -2.21
C TYR A 22 4.87 11.59 -1.54
N ALA A 23 4.82 11.63 -0.21
CA ALA A 23 4.13 12.69 0.53
C ALA A 23 4.71 14.09 0.27
N VAL A 24 6.01 14.19 -0.06
CA VAL A 24 6.66 15.47 -0.39
C VAL A 24 6.58 15.78 -1.89
N SER A 25 6.78 14.77 -2.74
CA SER A 25 6.86 14.98 -4.19
C SER A 25 5.51 15.03 -4.89
N HIS A 26 4.47 14.41 -4.32
CA HIS A 26 3.16 14.18 -4.92
C HIS A 26 3.21 13.51 -6.31
N ASN A 27 4.32 12.82 -6.65
CA ASN A 27 4.48 12.15 -7.93
C ASN A 27 3.98 10.70 -7.85
N ALA A 28 2.69 10.51 -8.13
CA ALA A 28 2.06 9.19 -8.05
C ALA A 28 2.60 8.20 -9.08
N GLU A 29 3.00 8.64 -10.28
CA GLU A 29 3.50 7.75 -11.34
C GLU A 29 4.86 7.16 -10.95
N ALA A 30 5.77 8.01 -10.45
CA ALA A 30 7.07 7.56 -9.94
C ALA A 30 6.91 6.65 -8.72
N ALA A 31 6.03 7.04 -7.78
CA ALA A 31 5.78 6.24 -6.59
C ALA A 31 5.19 4.86 -6.93
N TYR A 32 4.26 4.79 -7.88
CA TYR A 32 3.65 3.54 -8.32
C TYR A 32 4.69 2.60 -8.96
N LYS A 33 5.58 3.14 -9.80
CA LYS A 33 6.64 2.35 -10.42
C LYS A 33 7.61 1.77 -9.38
N GLU A 34 8.03 2.57 -8.41
CA GLU A 34 8.91 2.12 -7.32
C GLU A 34 8.19 1.11 -6.41
N LEU A 35 6.89 1.30 -6.14
CA LEU A 35 6.07 0.37 -5.38
C LEU A 35 6.10 -1.02 -6.01
N MET A 36 5.94 -1.15 -7.32
CA MET A 36 5.97 -2.46 -8.01
C MET A 36 7.29 -3.20 -7.79
N GLY A 37 8.40 -2.47 -7.65
CA GLY A 37 9.71 -3.05 -7.31
C GLY A 37 9.80 -3.61 -5.88
N LEU A 38 8.81 -3.34 -5.02
CA LEU A 38 8.80 -3.80 -3.63
C LEU A 38 8.17 -5.17 -3.43
N GLU A 39 7.37 -5.66 -4.39
CA GLU A 39 6.63 -6.93 -4.29
C GLU A 39 7.51 -8.13 -3.87
N PRO A 40 8.73 -8.34 -4.41
CA PRO A 40 9.58 -9.47 -4.02
C PRO A 40 10.04 -9.45 -2.54
N TYR A 41 9.94 -8.31 -1.87
CA TYR A 41 10.33 -8.17 -0.45
C TYR A 41 9.21 -8.53 0.52
N ILE A 42 7.97 -8.71 0.05
CA ILE A 42 6.84 -9.12 0.88
C ILE A 42 7.08 -10.54 1.42
N LYS A 43 6.85 -10.75 2.73
CA LYS A 43 7.02 -12.04 3.41
C LYS A 43 5.80 -12.47 4.21
N THR A 44 4.91 -11.55 4.54
CA THR A 44 3.75 -11.81 5.40
C THR A 44 2.46 -11.31 4.78
N LYS A 45 1.32 -11.87 5.23
CA LYS A 45 -0.01 -11.41 4.82
C LYS A 45 -0.27 -9.94 5.18
N GLY A 46 0.27 -9.49 6.32
CA GLY A 46 0.17 -8.09 6.74
C GLY A 46 0.92 -7.15 5.79
N GLU A 47 2.12 -7.52 5.36
CA GLU A 47 2.88 -6.75 4.37
C GLU A 47 2.19 -6.74 3.00
N GLN A 48 1.59 -7.86 2.57
CA GLN A 48 0.78 -7.91 1.36
C GLN A 48 -0.43 -6.96 1.46
N ALA A 49 -1.12 -6.93 2.61
CA ALA A 49 -2.25 -6.02 2.81
C ALA A 49 -1.81 -4.55 2.75
N TRP A 50 -0.67 -4.21 3.37
CA TRP A 50 -0.06 -2.87 3.26
C TRP A 50 0.34 -2.52 1.83
N TYR A 51 0.91 -3.46 1.08
CA TYR A 51 1.24 -3.27 -0.32
C TYR A 51 -0.01 -2.93 -1.14
N ASN A 52 -1.04 -3.78 -1.05
CA ASN A 52 -2.29 -3.61 -1.80
C ASN A 52 -2.99 -2.29 -1.45
N LEU A 53 -2.99 -1.89 -0.17
CA LEU A 53 -3.60 -0.63 0.26
C LEU A 53 -2.91 0.58 -0.40
N ASN A 54 -1.58 0.63 -0.36
CA ASN A 54 -0.82 1.71 -0.98
C ASN A 54 -0.92 1.66 -2.51
N GLN A 55 -0.98 0.48 -3.11
CA GLN A 55 -1.19 0.31 -4.54
C GLN A 55 -2.55 0.90 -4.97
N ALA A 56 -3.63 0.57 -4.26
CA ALA A 56 -4.95 1.11 -4.55
C ALA A 56 -4.99 2.65 -4.39
N ALA A 57 -4.35 3.19 -3.35
CA ALA A 57 -4.26 4.63 -3.16
C ALA A 57 -3.51 5.34 -4.30
N LEU A 58 -2.37 4.81 -4.73
CA LEU A 58 -1.61 5.37 -5.86
C LEU A 58 -2.38 5.25 -7.18
N LEU A 59 -3.07 4.14 -7.43
CA LEU A 59 -3.92 3.99 -8.61
C LEU A 59 -5.07 5.00 -8.62
N TYR A 60 -5.66 5.30 -7.47
CA TYR A 60 -6.65 6.36 -7.33
C TYR A 60 -6.06 7.73 -7.70
N ASP A 61 -4.86 8.06 -7.20
CA ASP A 61 -4.19 9.32 -7.52
C ASP A 61 -3.83 9.42 -9.02
N LEU A 62 -3.52 8.29 -9.65
CA LEU A 62 -3.35 8.13 -11.10
C LEU A 62 -4.66 8.09 -11.91
N LYS A 63 -5.82 8.29 -11.28
CA LYS A 63 -7.15 8.27 -11.91
C LYS A 63 -7.52 6.91 -12.55
N ARG A 64 -6.89 5.83 -12.10
CA ARG A 64 -7.19 4.44 -12.52
C ARG A 64 -8.17 3.79 -11.54
N PHE A 65 -9.38 4.34 -11.46
CA PHE A 65 -10.33 4.04 -10.38
C PHE A 65 -10.82 2.59 -10.37
N GLU A 66 -11.09 2.00 -11.53
CA GLU A 66 -11.55 0.60 -11.62
C GLU A 66 -10.50 -0.36 -11.05
N LEU A 67 -9.23 -0.21 -11.45
CA LEU A 67 -8.13 -1.02 -10.94
C LEU A 67 -7.92 -0.81 -9.43
N ALA A 68 -8.03 0.43 -8.95
CA ALA A 68 -7.95 0.74 -7.53
C ALA A 68 -9.09 0.04 -6.75
N ALA A 69 -10.30 0.03 -7.34
CA ALA A 69 -11.48 -0.58 -6.77
C ALA A 69 -11.39 -2.11 -6.71
N ASP A 70 -10.79 -2.74 -7.71
CA ASP A 70 -10.54 -4.19 -7.71
C ASP A 70 -9.56 -4.57 -6.61
N ILE A 71 -8.44 -3.85 -6.50
CA ILE A 71 -7.43 -4.15 -5.47
C ILE A 71 -7.98 -3.94 -4.06
N ILE A 72 -8.67 -2.82 -3.80
CA ILE A 72 -9.16 -2.51 -2.44
C ILE A 72 -10.25 -3.49 -1.96
N ARG A 73 -11.01 -4.10 -2.89
CA ARG A 73 -12.04 -5.11 -2.56
C ARG A 73 -11.44 -6.46 -2.14
N GLU A 74 -10.26 -6.79 -2.65
CA GLU A 74 -9.55 -8.04 -2.33
C GLU A 74 -8.78 -7.98 -0.99
N ILE A 75 -8.64 -6.78 -0.39
CA ILE A 75 -7.97 -6.66 0.91
C ILE A 75 -8.85 -7.26 2.01
N ARG A 76 -8.32 -8.33 2.62
CA ARG A 76 -8.95 -9.00 3.76
C ARG A 76 -8.75 -8.20 5.04
N PRO A 77 -9.75 -8.14 5.94
CA PRO A 77 -9.60 -7.51 7.25
C PRO A 77 -8.39 -8.06 8.01
N LEU A 78 -7.66 -7.17 8.69
CA LEU A 78 -6.45 -7.51 9.44
C LEU A 78 -6.58 -7.13 10.91
N ASN A 79 -6.94 -5.87 11.17
CA ASN A 79 -7.19 -5.32 12.50
C ASN A 79 -7.97 -4.00 12.36
N PRO A 80 -8.64 -3.52 13.43
CA PRO A 80 -9.53 -2.36 13.33
C PRO A 80 -8.88 -1.08 12.78
N GLU A 81 -7.62 -0.79 13.12
CA GLU A 81 -6.93 0.41 12.64
C GLU A 81 -6.63 0.32 11.14
N PHE A 82 -6.12 -0.82 10.70
CA PHE A 82 -5.85 -1.07 9.28
C PHE A 82 -7.15 -1.07 8.45
N ASP A 83 -8.20 -1.69 8.99
CA ASP A 83 -9.50 -1.81 8.33
C ASP A 83 -10.17 -0.44 8.17
N ALA A 84 -10.01 0.46 9.14
CA ALA A 84 -10.46 1.85 9.03
C ALA A 84 -9.76 2.59 7.88
N ARG A 85 -8.43 2.44 7.75
CA ARG A 85 -7.67 3.02 6.62
C ARG A 85 -8.13 2.47 5.27
N CYS A 86 -8.39 1.16 5.19
CA CYS A 86 -8.94 0.56 3.98
C CYS A 86 -10.33 1.12 3.64
N ALA A 87 -11.19 1.33 4.64
CA ALA A 87 -12.51 1.91 4.44
C ALA A 87 -12.46 3.36 3.92
N GLU A 88 -11.54 4.17 4.41
CA GLU A 88 -11.31 5.54 3.91
C GLU A 88 -10.91 5.54 2.44
N VAL A 89 -9.89 4.74 2.07
CA VAL A 89 -9.41 4.62 0.68
C VAL A 89 -10.51 4.07 -0.22
N LYS A 90 -11.22 3.02 0.23
CA LYS A 90 -12.35 2.44 -0.48
C LYS A 90 -13.44 3.48 -0.74
N THR A 91 -13.81 4.28 0.26
CA THR A 91 -14.83 5.32 0.11
C THR A 91 -14.42 6.36 -0.93
N LYS A 92 -13.16 6.83 -0.89
CA LYS A 92 -12.62 7.77 -1.91
C LYS A 92 -12.71 7.18 -3.32
N ILE A 93 -12.30 5.92 -3.49
CA ILE A 93 -12.35 5.23 -4.79
C ILE A 93 -13.80 5.10 -5.28
N MET A 94 -14.71 4.63 -4.44
CA MET A 94 -16.11 4.43 -4.86
C MET A 94 -16.83 5.74 -5.18
N ASN A 95 -16.46 6.86 -4.55
CA ASN A 95 -17.01 8.18 -4.86
C ASN A 95 -16.49 8.76 -6.18
N ALA A 96 -15.40 8.22 -6.73
CA ALA A 96 -14.79 8.69 -7.97
C ALA A 96 -15.11 7.82 -9.20
N LEU A 97 -15.78 6.68 -8.99
CA LEU A 97 -16.37 5.83 -10.04
C LEU A 97 -17.74 6.38 -10.44
#